data_AF-A0A6G6IV24-F1
#
_entry.id   AF-A0A6G6IV24-F1
#
_cell.length_a   1.000
_cell.length_b   1.000
_cell.length_c   1.000
_cell.angle_alpha   90.00
_cell.angle_beta   90.00
_cell.angle_gamma   90.00
#
_symmetry.space_group_name_H-M   'P 1'
#
loop_
_entity.id
_entity.type
_entity.pdbx_description
1 polymer ?
#
loop_
_entity_poly.entity_id
_entity_poly.type
_entity_poly.pdbx_seq_one_letter_code
_entity_poly.pdbx_strand_id
1 'polypeptide(L)'
;MTASLPNGLTDCLLWSEELGMGWHGRKPMDYEGAYFAKYQELDATPMGAALTKARVDLVRRHFAGKVLDIGIGGGRFVQESGGFGFDVNPEALQWLNANGCYKNPHFGWDAMTFWDSLEHIPDPELMLRSVGDWAFVSMPIYKDQSDCLKSKHFKPGEHIWYWTLDGFVSWMDRQGFELREINHAESELGREGITSFAFRRYG
;
A
#
# COMPACT_ATOMS: atom_id res chain seq x y z
N MET A 1 15.18 -16.33 15.02
CA MET A 1 16.12 -16.89 14.04
C MET A 1 15.49 -16.76 12.67
N THR A 2 16.00 -15.90 11.79
CA THR A 2 15.62 -15.94 10.37
C THR A 2 16.24 -17.18 9.77
N ALA A 3 15.42 -18.19 9.45
CA ALA A 3 15.93 -19.35 8.74
C ALA A 3 16.53 -18.88 7.40
N SER A 4 17.78 -19.25 7.14
CA SER A 4 18.41 -18.99 5.85
C SER A 4 17.71 -19.84 4.79
N LEU A 5 17.23 -19.20 3.72
CA LEU A 5 16.63 -19.90 2.60
C LEU A 5 17.70 -20.74 1.86
N PRO A 6 17.32 -21.90 1.31
CA PRO A 6 18.18 -22.66 0.39
C PRO A 6 18.67 -21.81 -0.79
N ASN A 7 19.84 -22.16 -1.33
CA ASN A 7 20.39 -21.54 -2.53
C ASN A 7 19.39 -21.61 -3.69
N GLY A 8 19.20 -20.49 -4.40
CA GLY A 8 18.24 -20.37 -5.51
C GLY A 8 16.83 -19.93 -5.10
N LEU A 9 16.49 -19.97 -3.79
CA LEU A 9 15.21 -19.48 -3.28
C LEU A 9 15.26 -18.02 -2.78
N THR A 10 16.41 -17.37 -2.89
CA THR A 10 16.61 -15.98 -2.45
C THR A 10 16.18 -14.94 -3.47
N ASP A 11 16.02 -15.31 -4.74
CA ASP A 11 15.57 -14.42 -5.83
C ASP A 11 14.43 -15.07 -6.65
N CYS A 12 13.41 -15.58 -5.96
CA CYS A 12 12.18 -16.08 -6.57
C CYS A 12 10.96 -15.78 -5.70
N LEU A 13 9.77 -15.94 -6.27
CA LEU A 13 8.51 -15.91 -5.53
C LEU A 13 8.40 -17.17 -4.67
N LEU A 14 8.38 -17.00 -3.35
CA LEU A 14 7.95 -18.02 -2.40
C LEU A 14 6.46 -17.83 -2.14
N TRP A 15 5.67 -18.89 -2.26
CA TRP A 15 4.23 -18.84 -2.11
C TRP A 15 3.75 -19.88 -1.12
N SER A 16 2.82 -19.49 -0.24
CA SER A 16 2.10 -20.39 0.65
C SER A 16 0.64 -20.41 0.27
N GLU A 17 0.17 -21.55 -0.24
CA GLU A 17 -1.26 -21.77 -0.53
C GLU A 17 -2.10 -21.75 0.75
N GLU A 18 -1.56 -22.23 1.88
CA GLU A 18 -2.24 -22.22 3.18
C GLU A 18 -2.51 -20.78 3.67
N LEU A 19 -1.56 -19.87 3.43
CA LEU A 19 -1.70 -18.48 3.85
C LEU A 19 -2.27 -17.58 2.76
N GLY A 20 -2.41 -18.08 1.53
CA GLY A 20 -2.77 -17.28 0.36
C GLY A 20 -1.83 -16.08 0.16
N MET A 21 -0.53 -16.27 0.43
CA MET A 21 0.45 -15.21 0.59
C MET A 21 1.78 -15.58 -0.10
N GLY A 22 2.34 -14.61 -0.79
CA GLY A 22 3.62 -14.68 -1.46
C GLY A 22 4.63 -13.66 -0.94
N TRP A 23 5.91 -14.00 -1.05
CA TRP A 23 7.03 -13.14 -0.73
C TRP A 23 8.13 -13.28 -1.79
N HIS A 24 8.76 -12.18 -2.15
CA HIS A 24 9.89 -12.18 -3.08
C HIS A 24 11.16 -11.61 -2.40
N GLY A 25 12.24 -12.40 -2.40
CA GLY A 25 13.49 -12.06 -1.70
C GLY A 25 14.44 -11.11 -2.44
N ARG A 26 14.08 -10.71 -3.66
CA ARG A 26 14.84 -9.71 -4.43
C ARG A 26 14.96 -8.43 -3.61
N LYS A 27 16.17 -7.88 -3.55
CA LYS A 27 16.41 -6.59 -2.92
C LYS A 27 15.45 -5.54 -3.53
N PRO A 28 14.74 -4.75 -2.71
CA PRO A 28 13.88 -3.69 -3.20
C PRO A 28 14.67 -2.70 -4.07
N MET A 29 13.99 -2.18 -5.10
CA MET A 29 14.53 -1.16 -5.98
C MET A 29 14.82 0.12 -5.22
N ASP A 30 15.67 0.94 -5.82
CA ASP A 30 15.89 2.29 -5.35
C ASP A 30 14.74 3.19 -5.84
N TYR A 31 14.14 3.94 -4.93
CA TYR A 31 13.07 4.89 -5.22
C TYR A 31 13.60 6.31 -5.47
N GLU A 32 14.91 6.53 -5.49
CA GLU A 32 15.52 7.83 -5.76
C GLU A 32 15.37 8.32 -7.22
N GLY A 33 15.74 9.58 -7.45
CA GLY A 33 15.75 10.23 -8.76
C GLY A 33 14.35 10.57 -9.28
N ALA A 34 14.13 10.41 -10.59
CA ALA A 34 12.92 10.88 -11.29
C ALA A 34 11.61 10.16 -10.91
N TYR A 35 11.63 9.28 -9.91
CA TYR A 35 10.45 8.55 -9.45
C TYR A 35 9.34 9.50 -9.00
N PHE A 36 9.65 10.46 -8.12
CA PHE A 36 8.65 11.39 -7.59
C PHE A 36 8.04 12.25 -8.70
N ALA A 37 8.88 12.87 -9.54
CA ALA A 37 8.43 13.68 -10.67
C ALA A 37 7.50 12.91 -11.62
N LYS A 38 7.82 11.65 -11.93
CA LYS A 38 6.96 10.78 -12.74
C LYS A 38 5.57 10.58 -12.12
N TYR A 39 5.49 10.37 -10.81
CA TYR A 39 4.18 10.22 -10.16
C TYR A 39 3.41 11.54 -10.06
N GLN A 40 4.10 12.68 -9.99
CA GLN A 40 3.43 13.98 -10.11
C GLN A 40 2.79 14.18 -11.49
N GLU A 41 3.44 13.72 -12.56
CA GLU A 41 2.86 13.73 -13.92
C GLU A 41 1.62 12.82 -14.00
N LEU A 42 1.69 11.62 -13.42
CA LEU A 42 0.55 10.70 -13.37
C LEU A 42 -0.62 11.29 -12.56
N ASP A 43 -0.31 11.88 -11.41
CA ASP A 43 -1.28 12.58 -10.58
C ASP A 43 -1.93 13.71 -11.38
N ALA A 44 -1.20 14.47 -12.20
CA ALA A 44 -1.77 15.58 -12.99
C ALA A 44 -2.80 15.15 -14.04
N THR A 45 -2.95 13.86 -14.34
CA THR A 45 -3.91 13.36 -15.33
C THR A 45 -5.36 13.32 -14.81
N PRO A 46 -6.37 13.30 -15.70
CA PRO A 46 -7.76 13.04 -15.32
C PRO A 46 -7.96 11.70 -14.61
N MET A 47 -7.16 10.69 -14.98
CA MET A 47 -7.17 9.39 -14.31
C MET A 47 -6.66 9.50 -12.87
N GLY A 48 -5.54 10.21 -12.66
CA GLY A 48 -5.00 10.48 -11.31
C GLY A 48 -6.00 11.20 -10.41
N ALA A 49 -6.74 12.18 -10.97
CA ALA A 49 -7.82 12.87 -10.26
C ALA A 49 -8.98 11.91 -9.90
N ALA A 50 -9.43 11.07 -10.83
CA ALA A 50 -10.52 10.13 -10.60
C ALA A 50 -10.16 9.07 -9.54
N LEU A 51 -8.94 8.52 -9.61
CA LEU A 51 -8.41 7.56 -8.64
C LEU A 51 -8.28 8.19 -7.25
N THR A 52 -7.72 9.40 -7.16
CA THR A 52 -7.62 10.11 -5.88
C THR A 52 -8.98 10.38 -5.29
N LYS A 53 -9.94 10.81 -6.10
CA LYS A 53 -11.32 11.00 -5.65
C LYS A 53 -11.92 9.72 -5.08
N ALA A 54 -11.77 8.58 -5.77
CA ALA A 54 -12.27 7.30 -5.27
C ALA A 54 -11.66 6.91 -3.91
N ARG A 55 -10.35 7.13 -3.74
CA ARG A 55 -9.61 6.89 -2.49
C ARG A 55 -10.08 7.81 -1.35
N VAL A 56 -10.24 9.11 -1.64
CA VAL A 56 -10.74 10.08 -0.66
C VAL A 56 -12.17 9.73 -0.26
N ASP A 57 -13.04 9.41 -1.22
CA ASP A 57 -14.43 9.03 -0.93
C ASP A 57 -14.49 7.77 -0.06
N LEU A 58 -13.62 6.77 -0.30
CA LEU A 58 -13.49 5.58 0.55
C LEU A 58 -13.12 5.95 1.98
N VAL A 59 -12.08 6.75 2.17
CA VAL A 59 -11.67 7.20 3.52
C VAL A 59 -12.81 7.95 4.21
N ARG A 60 -13.47 8.87 3.52
CA ARG A 60 -14.49 9.75 4.10
C ARG A 60 -15.79 9.03 4.49
N ARG A 61 -16.06 7.85 3.93
CA ARG A 61 -17.17 6.99 4.39
C ARG A 61 -16.94 6.43 5.80
N HIS A 62 -15.69 6.21 6.18
CA HIS A 62 -15.34 5.47 7.40
C HIS A 62 -14.68 6.35 8.47
N PHE A 63 -13.95 7.38 8.06
CA PHE A 63 -13.12 8.19 8.95
C PHE A 63 -13.22 9.69 8.67
N ALA A 64 -13.63 10.45 9.68
CA ALA A 64 -13.78 11.90 9.60
C ALA A 64 -12.49 12.69 9.89
N GLY A 65 -11.46 12.04 10.47
CA GLY A 65 -10.21 12.70 10.86
C GLY A 65 -9.23 12.92 9.70
N LYS A 66 -8.00 13.30 10.06
CA LYS A 66 -6.87 13.38 9.12
C LYS A 66 -6.14 12.05 9.10
N VAL A 67 -5.85 11.56 7.90
CA VAL A 67 -5.05 10.35 7.69
C VAL A 67 -3.56 10.70 7.53
N LEU A 68 -2.70 9.74 7.82
CA LEU A 68 -1.31 9.74 7.35
C LEU A 68 -1.18 8.80 6.14
N ASP A 69 -0.81 9.36 4.99
CA ASP A 69 -0.57 8.60 3.77
C ASP A 69 0.86 8.07 3.70
N ILE A 70 1.02 6.77 3.54
CA ILE A 70 2.32 6.07 3.49
C ILE A 70 2.64 5.72 2.04
N GLY A 71 3.74 6.25 1.50
CA GLY A 71 4.07 6.12 0.08
C GLY A 71 3.17 7.02 -0.76
N ILE A 72 3.44 8.32 -0.75
CA ILE A 72 2.47 9.35 -1.18
C ILE A 72 2.29 9.46 -2.70
N GLY A 73 3.07 8.69 -3.48
CA GLY A 73 3.14 8.86 -4.93
C GLY A 73 3.55 10.29 -5.29
N GLY A 74 2.72 11.00 -6.08
CA GLY A 74 2.96 12.40 -6.44
C GLY A 74 2.45 13.41 -5.40
N GLY A 75 1.82 12.93 -4.32
CA GLY A 75 1.31 13.75 -3.23
C GLY A 75 -0.13 14.27 -3.42
N ARG A 76 -0.81 13.98 -4.53
CA ARG A 76 -2.19 14.47 -4.78
C ARG A 76 -3.17 14.02 -3.70
N PHE A 77 -3.07 12.76 -3.24
CA PHE A 77 -3.96 12.26 -2.17
C PHE A 77 -3.79 13.05 -0.86
N VAL A 78 -2.56 13.40 -0.48
CA VAL A 78 -2.29 14.25 0.69
C VAL A 78 -2.98 15.61 0.55
N GLN A 79 -2.90 16.22 -0.64
CA GLN A 79 -3.55 17.51 -0.92
C GLN A 79 -5.08 17.42 -0.86
N GLU A 80 -5.68 16.47 -1.57
CA GLU A 80 -7.13 16.36 -1.71
C GLU A 80 -7.81 15.82 -0.45
N SER A 81 -7.13 14.98 0.33
CA SER A 81 -7.63 14.50 1.62
C SER A 81 -7.47 15.55 2.73
N GLY A 82 -6.58 16.54 2.59
CA GLY A 82 -6.19 17.46 3.66
C GLY A 82 -5.45 16.78 4.81
N GLY A 83 -4.84 15.61 4.55
CA GLY A 83 -4.12 14.78 5.50
C GLY A 83 -2.63 15.14 5.63
N PHE A 84 -1.86 14.18 6.13
CA PHE A 84 -0.41 14.22 6.22
C PHE A 84 0.19 13.11 5.35
N GLY A 85 1.50 13.16 5.12
CA GLY A 85 2.19 12.14 4.34
C GLY A 85 3.55 11.76 4.92
N PHE A 86 4.00 10.57 4.52
CA PHE A 86 5.34 10.05 4.71
C PHE A 86 5.79 9.25 3.48
N ASP A 87 7.05 9.39 3.10
CA ASP A 87 7.65 8.64 2.00
C ASP A 87 9.12 8.29 2.32
N VAL A 88 9.66 7.28 1.66
CA VAL A 88 11.10 6.95 1.72
C VAL A 88 11.90 7.74 0.67
N ASN A 89 11.25 8.22 -0.39
CA ASN A 89 11.88 9.03 -1.42
C ASN A 89 12.25 10.43 -0.85
N PRO A 90 13.53 10.86 -0.95
CA PRO A 90 13.98 12.14 -0.42
C PRO A 90 13.32 13.39 -1.02
N GLU A 91 12.95 13.37 -2.30
CA GLU A 91 12.26 14.48 -2.98
C GLU A 91 10.81 14.61 -2.50
N ALA A 92 10.12 13.47 -2.33
CA ALA A 92 8.79 13.42 -1.73
C ALA A 92 8.81 13.94 -0.28
N LEU A 93 9.82 13.56 0.51
CA LEU A 93 10.03 14.10 1.86
C LEU A 93 10.26 15.62 1.86
N GLN A 94 11.10 16.13 0.95
CA GLN A 94 11.30 17.58 0.81
C GLN A 94 10.01 18.30 0.46
N TRP A 95 9.23 17.76 -0.48
CA TRP A 95 7.93 18.29 -0.86
C TRP A 95 6.94 18.31 0.32
N LEU A 96 6.87 17.23 1.10
CA LEU A 96 6.01 17.14 2.29
C LEU A 96 6.38 18.19 3.34
N ASN A 97 7.67 18.41 3.57
CA ASN A 97 8.15 19.42 4.51
C ASN A 97 7.85 20.84 4.02
N ALA A 98 8.08 21.12 2.73
CA ALA A 98 7.79 22.42 2.13
C ALA A 98 6.30 22.78 2.18
N ASN A 99 5.42 21.78 2.11
CA ASN A 99 3.97 21.96 2.20
C ASN A 99 3.43 21.82 3.64
N GLY A 100 4.28 21.64 4.65
CA GLY A 100 3.87 21.52 6.05
C GLY A 100 3.02 20.28 6.36
N CYS A 101 3.09 19.24 5.51
CA CYS A 101 2.28 18.03 5.62
C CYS A 101 3.08 16.77 5.98
N TYR A 102 4.41 16.89 6.19
CA TYR A 102 5.23 15.79 6.68
C TYR A 102 4.87 15.36 8.10
N LYS A 103 4.77 14.04 8.32
CA LYS A 103 4.66 13.44 9.65
C LYS A 103 5.43 12.11 9.72
N ASN A 104 5.93 11.80 10.91
CA ASN A 104 6.63 10.54 11.17
C ASN A 104 5.60 9.42 11.48
N PRO A 105 5.64 8.28 10.77
CA PRO A 105 4.68 7.18 10.93
C PRO A 105 4.81 6.41 12.25
N HIS A 106 5.91 6.57 12.99
CA HIS A 106 6.18 5.82 14.21
C HIS A 106 5.53 6.43 15.48
N PHE A 107 4.80 7.54 15.38
CA PHE A 107 4.16 8.19 16.54
C PHE A 107 2.75 7.68 16.89
N GLY A 108 2.23 6.70 16.15
CA GLY A 108 0.85 6.24 16.32
C GLY A 108 -0.13 7.20 15.64
N TRP A 109 -0.95 6.68 14.73
CA TRP A 109 -1.92 7.48 13.96
C TRP A 109 -3.27 6.80 13.96
N ASP A 110 -4.34 7.55 14.26
CA ASP A 110 -5.70 7.01 14.25
C ASP A 110 -6.04 6.35 12.92
N ALA A 111 -5.61 6.93 11.80
CA ALA A 111 -5.83 6.34 10.49
C ALA A 111 -4.61 6.52 9.56
N MET A 112 -4.28 5.46 8.83
CA MET A 112 -3.26 5.47 7.78
C MET A 112 -3.80 4.94 6.45
N THR A 113 -3.22 5.43 5.35
CA THR A 113 -3.51 4.96 4.00
C THR A 113 -2.26 4.36 3.36
N PHE A 114 -2.47 3.30 2.57
CA PHE A 114 -1.44 2.55 1.87
C PHE A 114 -1.89 2.31 0.43
N TRP A 115 -1.74 3.34 -0.41
CA TRP A 115 -2.18 3.28 -1.79
C TRP A 115 -1.08 2.72 -2.71
N ASP A 116 -1.16 1.42 -3.03
CA ASP A 116 -0.13 0.64 -3.73
C ASP A 116 1.24 0.77 -3.05
N SER A 117 1.25 0.68 -1.72
CA SER A 117 2.48 0.88 -0.94
C SER A 117 2.72 -0.18 0.14
N LEU A 118 1.69 -0.82 0.70
CA LEU A 118 1.86 -1.80 1.80
C LEU A 118 2.71 -3.00 1.35
N GLU A 119 2.52 -3.46 0.12
CA GLU A 119 3.23 -4.56 -0.52
C GLU A 119 4.72 -4.27 -0.80
N HIS A 120 5.11 -2.99 -0.71
CA HIS A 120 6.49 -2.52 -0.88
C HIS A 120 7.24 -2.40 0.46
N ILE A 121 6.54 -2.47 1.61
CA ILE A 121 7.14 -2.27 2.93
C ILE A 121 7.82 -3.57 3.37
N PRO A 122 9.13 -3.58 3.71
CA PRO A 122 9.82 -4.81 4.12
C PRO A 122 9.28 -5.46 5.39
N ASP A 123 8.80 -4.66 6.35
CA ASP A 123 8.14 -5.11 7.59
C ASP A 123 6.79 -4.41 7.73
N PRO A 124 5.76 -4.88 7.00
CA PRO A 124 4.45 -4.23 7.01
C PRO A 124 3.73 -4.43 8.36
N GLU A 125 4.07 -5.47 9.13
CA GLU A 125 3.52 -5.71 10.47
C GLU A 125 3.99 -4.65 11.47
N LEU A 126 5.26 -4.25 11.42
CA LEU A 126 5.77 -3.13 12.22
C LEU A 126 5.08 -1.82 11.86
N MET A 127 4.81 -1.56 10.58
CA MET A 127 4.08 -0.38 10.14
C MET A 127 2.63 -0.41 10.63
N LEU A 128 1.93 -1.53 10.46
CA LEU A 128 0.54 -1.65 10.91
C LEU A 128 0.38 -1.50 12.42
N ARG A 129 1.40 -1.84 13.23
CA ARG A 129 1.38 -1.62 14.68
C ARG A 129 1.24 -0.15 15.10
N SER A 130 1.60 0.81 14.25
CA SER A 130 1.40 2.24 14.54
C SER A 130 0.05 2.78 14.07
N VAL A 131 -0.81 1.95 13.47
CA VAL A 131 -2.18 2.33 13.10
C VAL A 131 -3.12 2.10 14.28
N GLY A 132 -3.84 3.14 14.70
CA GLY A 132 -4.66 3.17 15.90
C GLY A 132 -6.11 2.70 15.72
N ASP A 133 -6.79 3.09 14.64
CA ASP A 133 -8.20 2.74 14.38
C ASP A 133 -8.42 2.27 12.94
N TRP A 134 -7.93 2.97 11.92
CA TRP A 134 -8.23 2.64 10.52
C TRP A 134 -7.00 2.44 9.63
N ALA A 135 -6.98 1.34 8.89
CA ALA A 135 -6.07 1.14 7.77
C ALA A 135 -6.87 1.09 6.46
N PHE A 136 -6.51 1.95 5.51
CA PHE A 136 -7.03 1.88 4.15
C PHE A 136 -5.92 1.41 3.23
N VAL A 137 -6.17 0.37 2.46
CA VAL A 137 -5.14 -0.26 1.62
C VAL A 137 -5.69 -0.42 0.22
N SER A 138 -4.88 -0.18 -0.80
CA SER A 138 -5.19 -0.57 -2.17
C SER A 138 -3.96 -1.22 -2.76
N MET A 139 -4.10 -2.40 -3.37
CA MET A 139 -2.98 -3.13 -3.95
C MET A 139 -3.49 -4.22 -4.91
N PRO A 140 -2.60 -4.83 -5.71
CA PRO A 140 -2.97 -6.00 -6.50
C PRO A 140 -3.40 -7.18 -5.63
N ILE A 141 -4.48 -7.83 -6.02
CA ILE A 141 -4.96 -9.08 -5.41
C ILE A 141 -5.01 -10.17 -6.47
N TYR A 142 -4.44 -11.32 -6.14
CA TYR A 142 -4.25 -12.45 -7.06
C TYR A 142 -5.24 -13.58 -6.76
N LYS A 143 -5.52 -14.42 -7.75
CA LYS A 143 -6.31 -15.66 -7.53
C LYS A 143 -5.50 -16.74 -6.86
N ASP A 144 -4.27 -16.93 -7.33
CA ASP A 144 -3.32 -17.96 -6.89
C ASP A 144 -1.90 -17.59 -7.35
N GLN A 145 -0.92 -18.47 -7.08
CA GLN A 145 0.46 -18.28 -7.52
C GLN A 145 0.58 -18.14 -9.05
N SER A 146 -0.19 -18.91 -9.83
CA SER A 146 -0.11 -18.90 -11.29
C SER A 146 -0.62 -17.58 -11.86
N ASP A 147 -1.71 -17.07 -11.31
CA ASP A 147 -2.27 -15.76 -11.63
C ASP A 147 -1.31 -14.63 -11.26
N CYS A 148 -0.68 -14.72 -10.08
CA CYS A 148 0.39 -13.80 -9.67
C CYS A 148 1.50 -13.76 -10.71
N LEU A 149 2.10 -14.89 -11.07
CA LEU A 149 3.23 -14.96 -12.01
C LEU A 149 2.91 -14.44 -13.42
N LYS A 150 1.63 -14.44 -13.82
CA LYS A 150 1.17 -13.93 -15.13
C LYS A 150 0.76 -12.45 -15.10
N SER A 151 0.60 -11.88 -13.91
CA SER A 151 0.11 -10.53 -13.75
C SER A 151 1.15 -9.49 -14.18
N LYS A 152 0.69 -8.41 -14.81
CA LYS A 152 1.51 -7.21 -15.07
C LYS A 152 1.99 -6.53 -13.78
N HIS A 153 1.35 -6.85 -12.66
CA HIS A 153 1.71 -6.36 -11.33
C HIS A 153 2.70 -7.28 -10.61
N PHE A 154 3.12 -8.39 -11.20
CA PHE A 154 4.25 -9.15 -10.70
C PHE A 154 5.54 -8.44 -11.06
N LYS A 155 6.06 -7.67 -10.11
CA LYS A 155 7.25 -6.84 -10.29
C LYS A 155 8.31 -7.16 -9.23
N PRO A 156 9.08 -8.25 -9.40
CA PRO A 156 10.18 -8.57 -8.51
C PRO A 156 11.18 -7.42 -8.36
N GLY A 157 11.41 -7.01 -7.10
CA GLY A 157 12.23 -5.86 -6.76
C GLY A 157 11.43 -4.57 -6.53
N GLU A 158 10.20 -4.47 -7.03
CA GLU A 158 9.25 -3.44 -6.60
C GLU A 158 8.39 -3.98 -5.45
N HIS A 159 7.65 -5.06 -5.72
CA HIS A 159 6.73 -5.68 -4.76
C HIS A 159 7.47 -6.77 -3.96
N ILE A 160 7.38 -6.68 -2.64
CA ILE A 160 7.94 -7.65 -1.70
C ILE A 160 6.89 -8.71 -1.36
N TRP A 161 5.65 -8.27 -1.19
CA TRP A 161 4.53 -9.11 -0.75
C TRP A 161 3.44 -9.23 -1.81
N TYR A 162 2.76 -10.37 -1.81
CA TYR A 162 1.71 -10.70 -2.75
C TYR A 162 0.61 -11.44 -2.01
N TRP A 163 -0.66 -11.17 -2.29
CA TRP A 163 -1.75 -11.85 -1.59
C TRP A 163 -2.92 -12.22 -2.49
N THR A 164 -3.56 -13.31 -2.13
CA THR A 164 -4.95 -13.56 -2.50
C THR A 164 -5.89 -12.72 -1.65
N LEU A 165 -7.16 -12.61 -2.07
CA LEU A 165 -8.16 -11.88 -1.31
C LEU A 165 -8.29 -12.43 0.11
N ASP A 166 -8.57 -13.73 0.23
CA ASP A 166 -8.77 -14.39 1.52
C ASP A 166 -7.49 -14.41 2.35
N GLY A 167 -6.33 -14.59 1.70
CA GLY A 167 -5.03 -14.54 2.35
C GLY A 167 -4.73 -13.16 2.96
N PHE A 168 -5.03 -12.07 2.23
CA PHE A 168 -4.82 -10.73 2.74
C PHE A 168 -5.77 -10.39 3.90
N VAL A 169 -7.06 -10.69 3.75
CA VAL A 169 -8.06 -10.44 4.81
C VAL A 169 -7.71 -11.23 6.06
N SER A 170 -7.35 -12.50 5.93
CA SER A 170 -6.92 -13.34 7.07
C SER A 170 -5.59 -12.85 7.66
N TRP A 171 -4.69 -12.30 6.85
CA TRP A 171 -3.45 -11.72 7.35
C TRP A 171 -3.72 -10.44 8.14
N MET A 172 -4.56 -9.52 7.64
CA MET A 172 -4.98 -8.32 8.36
C MET A 172 -5.70 -8.64 9.68
N ASP A 173 -6.54 -9.67 9.70
CA ASP A 173 -7.19 -10.17 10.92
C ASP A 173 -6.16 -10.55 12.00
N ARG A 174 -5.10 -11.29 11.62
CA ARG A 174 -3.98 -11.63 12.52
C ARG A 174 -3.19 -10.40 13.00
N GLN A 175 -3.22 -9.30 12.25
CA GLN A 175 -2.63 -8.02 12.66
C GLN A 175 -3.58 -7.18 13.55
N GLY A 176 -4.76 -7.71 13.89
CA GLY A 176 -5.73 -7.07 14.77
C GLY A 176 -6.73 -6.17 14.06
N PHE A 177 -7.04 -6.44 12.79
CA PHE A 177 -7.96 -5.63 11.99
C PHE A 177 -9.15 -6.42 11.44
N GLU A 178 -10.34 -5.86 11.62
CA GLU A 178 -11.57 -6.30 11.00
C GLU A 178 -11.76 -5.67 9.61
N LEU A 179 -12.10 -6.48 8.60
CA LEU A 179 -12.51 -5.97 7.30
C LEU A 179 -13.88 -5.27 7.39
N ARG A 180 -13.99 -4.04 6.87
CA ARG A 180 -15.24 -3.26 6.87
C ARG A 180 -15.76 -2.96 5.47
N GLU A 181 -14.89 -2.82 4.48
CA GLU A 181 -15.29 -2.62 3.09
C GLU A 181 -14.25 -3.22 2.13
N ILE A 182 -14.72 -3.90 1.08
CA ILE A 182 -13.96 -4.19 -0.14
C ILE A 182 -14.51 -3.29 -1.24
N ASN A 183 -13.62 -2.64 -1.98
CA ASN A 183 -13.99 -1.65 -2.98
C ASN A 183 -13.19 -1.87 -4.28
N HIS A 184 -13.89 -1.89 -5.41
CA HIS A 184 -13.31 -2.13 -6.74
C HIS A 184 -13.28 -0.89 -7.65
N ALA A 185 -13.55 0.30 -7.12
CA ALA A 185 -13.63 1.53 -7.90
C ALA A 185 -12.34 1.82 -8.70
N GLU A 186 -11.16 1.53 -8.15
CA GLU A 186 -9.90 1.68 -8.90
C GLU A 186 -9.83 0.74 -10.11
N SER A 187 -10.28 -0.52 -9.96
CA SER A 187 -10.39 -1.46 -11.08
C SER A 187 -11.42 -1.03 -12.11
N GLU A 188 -12.58 -0.52 -11.68
CA GLU A 188 -13.63 0.03 -12.56
C GLU A 188 -13.16 1.26 -13.35
N LEU A 189 -12.24 2.05 -12.77
CA LEU A 189 -11.56 3.16 -13.44
C LEU A 189 -10.45 2.70 -14.40
N GLY A 190 -10.13 1.40 -14.45
CA GLY A 190 -9.17 0.81 -15.39
C GLY A 190 -7.88 0.30 -14.77
N ARG A 191 -7.72 0.37 -13.44
CA ARG A 191 -6.60 -0.28 -12.74
C ARG A 191 -6.91 -1.74 -12.44
N GLU A 192 -7.00 -2.51 -13.52
CA GLU A 192 -7.28 -3.95 -13.47
C GLU A 192 -6.42 -4.68 -12.43
N GLY A 193 -7.07 -5.49 -11.59
CA GLY A 193 -6.43 -6.32 -10.56
C GLY A 193 -6.17 -5.60 -9.24
N ILE A 194 -6.45 -4.29 -9.16
CA ILE A 194 -6.33 -3.51 -7.91
C ILE A 194 -7.63 -3.59 -7.12
N THR A 195 -7.52 -3.91 -5.83
CA THR A 195 -8.65 -3.88 -4.90
C THR A 195 -8.31 -2.98 -3.72
N SER A 196 -9.26 -2.15 -3.32
CA SER A 196 -9.14 -1.28 -2.16
C SER A 196 -9.94 -1.84 -0.98
N PHE A 197 -9.47 -1.56 0.22
CA PHE A 197 -10.00 -2.09 1.47
C PHE A 197 -10.08 -1.00 2.53
N ALA A 198 -11.11 -1.07 3.37
CA ALA A 198 -11.16 -0.37 4.65
C ALA A 198 -11.15 -1.40 5.78
N PHE A 199 -10.16 -1.28 6.66
CA PHE A 199 -9.98 -2.13 7.83
C PHE A 199 -10.05 -1.29 9.10
N ARG A 200 -10.74 -1.82 10.11
CA ARG A 200 -10.82 -1.21 11.44
C ARG A 200 -10.11 -2.07 12.47
N ARG A 201 -9.29 -1.47 13.31
CA ARG A 201 -8.61 -2.14 14.41
C ARG A 201 -9.65 -2.67 15.42
N TYR A 202 -9.42 -3.86 15.95
CA TYR A 202 -10.20 -4.36 17.07
C TYR A 202 -10.00 -3.45 18.29
N GLY A 203 -11.09 -3.13 18.97
CA GLY A 203 -11.10 -2.30 20.19
C GLY A 203 -10.60 -3.02 21.42
#